data_AF-A0A954RX02-F1
#
_entry.id   AF-A0A954RX02-F1
#
_cell.length_a   1.000
_cell.length_b   1.000
_cell.length_c   1.000
_cell.angle_alpha   90.00
_cell.angle_beta   90.00
_cell.angle_gamma   90.00
#
_symmetry.space_group_name_H-M   'P 1'
#
loop_
_entity.id
_entity.type
_entity.pdbx_description
1 polymer ?
#
loop_
_entity_poly.entity_id
_entity_poly.type
_entity_poly.pdbx_seq_one_letter_code
_entity_poly.pdbx_strand_id
1 'polypeptide(L)'
;MLQRIRFSTRALLCAVTLLCTYLGLWTLTATLGASVVRQTVVERMDGDGTRLSYDPLRSSQSSPNTPWHFVGTGSSPCPFIVCIDWARMDAPMLGTGGRSYFFWFFGIELHLPIMDGIHWMS
;
A
#
# COMPACT_ATOMS: atom_id res chain seq x y z
N MET A 1 -1.32 -45.60 15.68
CA MET A 1 -2.74 -45.30 15.95
C MET A 1 -3.10 -44.05 15.17
N LEU A 2 -3.78 -44.17 14.03
CA LEU A 2 -4.14 -43.03 13.15
C LEU A 2 -5.53 -42.50 13.56
N GLN A 3 -5.56 -41.32 14.16
CA GLN A 3 -6.79 -40.67 14.61
C GLN A 3 -7.54 -40.10 13.41
N ARG A 4 -8.64 -40.75 12.98
CA ARG A 4 -9.50 -40.25 11.89
C ARG A 4 -10.17 -38.95 12.32
N ILE A 5 -9.73 -37.82 11.76
CA ILE A 5 -10.35 -36.52 11.97
C ILE A 5 -11.75 -36.55 11.32
N ARG A 6 -12.80 -36.60 12.14
CA ARG A 6 -14.19 -36.42 11.67
C ARG A 6 -14.48 -34.93 11.62
N PHE A 7 -14.15 -34.29 10.49
CA PHE A 7 -14.58 -32.91 10.26
C PHE A 7 -16.11 -32.87 10.15
N SER A 8 -16.75 -32.13 11.05
CA SER A 8 -18.17 -31.82 10.97
C SER A 8 -18.42 -30.98 9.72
N THR A 9 -19.38 -31.37 8.88
CA THR A 9 -19.77 -30.63 7.66
C THR A 9 -20.04 -29.15 7.95
N ARG A 10 -20.57 -28.83 9.14
CA ARG A 10 -20.79 -27.44 9.58
C ARG A 10 -19.49 -26.66 9.74
N ALA A 11 -18.47 -27.29 10.33
CA ALA A 11 -17.15 -26.67 10.48
C ALA A 11 -16.49 -26.41 9.12
N LEU A 12 -16.67 -27.34 8.16
CA LEU A 12 -16.19 -27.16 6.79
C LEU A 12 -16.86 -25.97 6.10
N LEU A 13 -18.19 -25.85 6.19
CA LEU A 13 -18.93 -24.73 5.61
C LEU A 13 -18.50 -23.39 6.22
N CYS A 14 -18.33 -23.32 7.54
CA CYS A 14 -17.82 -22.12 8.20
C CYS A 14 -16.42 -21.75 7.69
N ALA A 15 -15.50 -22.73 7.60
CA ALA A 15 -14.14 -22.49 7.12
C ALA A 15 -14.11 -21.97 5.67
N VAL A 16 -14.90 -22.58 4.78
CA VAL A 16 -15.02 -22.14 3.38
C VAL A 16 -15.59 -20.73 3.31
N THR A 17 -16.64 -20.43 4.08
CA THR A 17 -17.26 -19.10 4.10
C THR A 17 -16.28 -18.03 4.56
N LEU A 18 -15.51 -18.29 5.63
CA LEU A 18 -14.49 -17.38 6.13
C LEU A 18 -13.38 -17.15 5.09
N LEU A 19 -12.91 -18.21 4.44
CA LEU A 19 -11.89 -18.11 3.39
C LEU A 19 -12.37 -17.27 2.20
N CYS A 20 -13.58 -17.54 1.70
CA CYS A 20 -14.17 -16.77 0.60
C CYS A 20 -14.34 -15.29 0.97
N THR A 21 -14.82 -15.02 2.19
CA THR A 21 -14.99 -13.65 2.68
C THR A 21 -13.65 -12.93 2.79
N TYR A 22 -12.64 -13.60 3.34
CA TYR A 22 -11.28 -13.06 3.47
C TYR A 22 -10.69 -12.71 2.09
N LEU A 23 -10.76 -13.63 1.13
CA LEU A 23 -10.25 -13.40 -0.23
C LEU A 23 -11.03 -12.32 -0.97
N GLY A 24 -12.36 -12.26 -0.78
CA GLY A 24 -13.20 -11.20 -1.34
C GLY A 24 -12.80 -9.83 -0.80
N LEU A 25 -12.63 -9.70 0.51
CA LEU A 25 -12.20 -8.44 1.13
C LEU A 25 -10.77 -8.06 0.72
N TRP A 26 -9.87 -9.04 0.63
CA TRP A 26 -8.49 -8.81 0.20
C TRP A 26 -8.43 -8.29 -1.24
N THR A 27 -9.12 -8.96 -2.18
CA THR A 27 -9.16 -8.55 -3.59
C THR A 27 -9.81 -7.17 -3.77
N LEU A 28 -10.86 -6.87 -3.02
CA LEU A 28 -11.51 -5.56 -3.00
C LEU A 28 -10.55 -4.47 -2.49
N THR A 29 -9.82 -4.75 -1.40
CA THR A 29 -8.80 -3.83 -0.86
C THR A 29 -7.65 -3.62 -1.87
N ALA A 30 -7.19 -4.69 -2.52
CA ALA A 30 -6.08 -4.63 -3.47
C ALA A 30 -6.44 -3.85 -4.76
N THR A 31 -7.69 -3.88 -5.18
CA THR A 31 -8.14 -3.23 -6.43
C THR A 31 -8.64 -1.81 -6.19
N LEU A 32 -9.55 -1.62 -5.24
CA LEU A 32 -10.19 -0.33 -4.96
C LEU A 32 -9.43 0.44 -3.87
N GLY A 33 -9.06 -0.22 -2.78
CA GLY A 33 -8.35 0.44 -1.69
C GLY A 33 -7.00 0.99 -2.12
N ALA A 34 -6.20 0.20 -2.85
CA ALA A 34 -4.89 0.63 -3.34
C ALA A 34 -4.97 1.85 -4.27
N SER A 35 -5.97 1.90 -5.16
CA SER A 35 -6.14 3.03 -6.09
C SER A 35 -6.60 4.30 -5.39
N VAL A 36 -7.57 4.19 -4.47
CA VAL A 36 -8.06 5.32 -3.69
C VAL A 36 -6.95 5.92 -2.83
N VAL A 37 -6.27 5.09 -2.03
CA VAL A 37 -5.18 5.56 -1.15
C VAL A 37 -4.04 6.16 -1.96
N ARG A 38 -3.68 5.55 -3.09
CA ARG A 38 -2.65 6.09 -3.99
C ARG A 38 -3.03 7.49 -4.47
N GLN A 39 -4.27 7.70 -4.89
CA GLN A 39 -4.72 9.01 -5.33
C GLN A 39 -4.60 10.04 -4.21
N THR A 40 -5.03 9.70 -2.99
CA THR A 40 -4.91 10.63 -1.86
C THR A 40 -3.46 10.96 -1.52
N VAL A 41 -2.55 9.98 -1.61
CA VAL A 41 -1.11 10.23 -1.37
C VAL A 41 -0.54 11.15 -2.45
N VAL A 42 -0.89 10.93 -3.72
CA VAL A 42 -0.47 11.81 -4.83
C VAL A 42 -0.99 13.22 -4.62
N GLU A 43 -2.27 13.39 -4.29
CA GLU A 43 -2.87 14.71 -4.03
C GLU A 43 -2.18 15.44 -2.87
N ARG A 44 -1.79 14.73 -1.81
CA ARG A 44 -1.01 15.30 -0.70
C ARG A 44 0.39 15.74 -1.15
N MET A 45 1.04 15.00 -2.04
CA MET A 45 2.39 15.35 -2.54
C MET A 45 2.38 16.47 -3.58
N ASP A 46 1.37 16.53 -4.43
CA ASP A 46 1.16 17.62 -5.39
C ASP A 46 0.90 18.95 -4.68
N GLY A 47 0.16 18.91 -3.56
CA GLY A 47 -0.10 20.08 -2.71
C GLY A 47 1.15 20.74 -2.13
N ASP A 48 2.23 19.97 -1.93
CA ASP A 48 3.51 20.45 -1.39
C ASP A 48 4.39 21.17 -2.44
N GLY A 49 3.91 21.32 -3.68
CA GLY A 49 4.61 22.07 -4.73
C GLY A 49 5.60 21.23 -5.55
N THR A 50 5.67 19.92 -5.31
CA THR A 50 6.34 18.99 -6.24
C THR A 50 5.48 18.84 -7.50
N ARG A 51 6.03 19.12 -8.67
CA ARG A 51 5.26 19.18 -9.93
C ARG A 51 5.46 17.98 -10.86
N LEU A 52 6.42 17.12 -10.53
CA LEU A 52 6.86 16.04 -11.42
C LEU A 52 6.71 14.69 -10.72
N SER A 53 5.80 13.85 -11.22
CA SER A 53 5.76 12.43 -10.88
C SER A 53 6.87 11.71 -11.65
N TYR A 54 7.89 11.23 -10.94
CA TYR A 54 9.06 10.54 -11.49
C TYR A 54 9.12 9.11 -10.93
N ASP A 55 9.26 8.11 -11.80
CA ASP A 55 9.43 6.71 -11.39
C ASP A 55 10.91 6.31 -11.51
N PRO A 56 11.66 6.25 -10.38
CA PRO A 56 13.08 5.90 -10.40
C PRO A 56 13.34 4.45 -10.79
N LEU A 57 12.34 3.56 -10.69
CA LEU A 57 12.49 2.14 -11.03
C LEU A 57 12.33 1.89 -12.53
N ARG A 58 11.61 2.75 -13.23
CA ARG A 58 11.37 2.66 -14.69
C ARG A 58 12.26 3.59 -15.50
N SER A 59 12.75 4.67 -14.90
CA SER A 59 13.63 5.61 -15.56
C SER A 59 15.07 5.11 -15.55
N SER A 60 15.68 5.01 -16.73
CA SER A 60 17.13 4.82 -16.88
C SER A 60 17.92 6.12 -16.76
N GLN A 61 17.24 7.27 -16.67
CA GLN A 61 17.87 8.58 -16.53
C GLN A 61 18.24 8.87 -15.08
N SER A 62 19.29 9.67 -14.89
CA SER A 62 19.60 10.28 -13.60
C SER A 62 18.40 11.09 -13.10
N SER A 63 18.15 11.01 -11.78
CA SER A 63 17.10 11.77 -11.09
C SER A 63 17.09 13.24 -11.53
N PRO A 64 15.91 13.83 -11.84
CA PRO A 64 15.84 15.21 -12.30
C PRO A 64 16.30 16.19 -11.21
N ASN A 65 17.01 17.25 -11.60
CA ASN A 65 17.51 18.31 -10.69
C ASN A 65 16.40 19.27 -10.17
N THR A 66 15.13 18.89 -10.29
CA THR A 66 13.96 19.68 -9.90
C THR A 66 13.13 18.90 -8.90
N PRO A 67 12.33 19.55 -8.03
CA PRO A 67 11.48 18.82 -7.09
C PRO A 67 10.59 17.81 -7.79
N TRP A 68 10.61 16.57 -7.31
CA TRP A 68 9.85 15.46 -7.87
C TRP A 68 9.31 14.58 -6.73
N HIS A 69 8.26 13.83 -7.03
CA HIS A 69 7.76 12.78 -6.17
C HIS A 69 7.53 11.49 -6.95
N PHE A 70 7.46 10.38 -6.23
CA PHE A 70 7.17 9.05 -6.71
C PHE A 70 6.12 8.46 -5.79
N VAL A 71 5.06 7.91 -6.38
CA VAL A 71 4.07 7.11 -5.66
C VAL A 71 3.87 5.80 -6.40
N GLY A 72 4.23 4.70 -5.74
CA GLY A 72 4.11 3.34 -6.26
C GLY A 72 2.67 2.92 -6.51
N THR A 73 2.49 1.78 -7.17
CA THR A 73 1.18 1.25 -7.58
C THR A 73 0.26 0.86 -6.41
N GLY A 74 0.82 0.73 -5.21
CA GLY A 74 0.12 0.22 -4.04
C GLY A 74 0.00 -1.30 -4.04
N SER A 75 0.05 -1.88 -2.85
CA SER A 75 -0.15 -3.32 -2.64
C SER A 75 -0.97 -3.54 -1.36
N SER A 76 -1.59 -4.72 -1.24
CA SER A 76 -2.37 -5.06 -0.05
C SER A 76 -1.86 -6.39 0.50
N PRO A 77 -1.16 -6.42 1.66
CA PRO A 77 -0.68 -7.68 2.24
C PRO A 77 -1.81 -8.51 2.87
N CYS A 78 -2.89 -7.85 3.28
CA CYS A 78 -4.06 -8.48 3.89
C CYS A 78 -5.30 -7.55 3.72
N PRO A 79 -6.53 -8.05 3.94
CA PRO A 79 -7.73 -7.24 3.89
C PRO A 79 -7.60 -5.94 4.69
N PHE A 80 -8.13 -4.86 4.12
CA PHE A 80 -8.15 -3.51 4.71
C PHE A 80 -6.78 -2.84 4.91
N ILE A 81 -5.66 -3.52 4.67
CA ILE A 81 -4.35 -2.89 4.72
C ILE A 81 -3.86 -2.60 3.32
N VAL A 82 -3.50 -1.35 3.08
CA VAL A 82 -2.87 -0.88 1.85
C VAL A 82 -1.47 -0.39 2.21
N CYS A 83 -0.51 -0.74 1.36
CA CYS A 83 0.89 -0.39 1.48
C CYS A 83 1.27 0.41 0.24
N ILE A 84 1.81 1.60 0.43
CA ILE A 84 2.25 2.50 -0.65
C ILE A 84 3.73 2.83 -0.43
N ASP A 85 4.54 2.50 -1.44
CA ASP A 85 5.90 3.00 -1.54
C ASP A 85 5.86 4.42 -2.10
N TRP A 86 6.62 5.32 -1.50
CA TRP A 86 6.71 6.70 -1.95
C TRP A 86 8.12 7.24 -1.78
N ALA A 87 8.45 8.21 -2.61
CA ALA A 87 9.65 9.02 -2.45
C ALA A 87 9.36 10.44 -2.91
N ARG A 88 10.06 11.41 -2.36
CA ARG A 88 10.03 12.80 -2.79
C ARG A 88 11.40 13.43 -2.62
N MET A 89 11.68 14.41 -3.46
CA MET A 89 12.86 15.23 -3.38
C MET A 89 12.43 16.69 -3.38
N ASP A 90 12.69 17.37 -2.28
CA ASP A 90 12.44 18.81 -2.14
C ASP A 90 13.75 19.53 -2.51
N ALA A 91 13.85 20.21 -3.65
CA ALA A 91 15.08 20.91 -4.01
C ALA A 91 15.31 22.13 -3.09
N PRO A 92 16.56 22.47 -2.69
CA PRO A 92 17.85 21.81 -3.00
C PRO A 92 18.26 20.71 -2.00
N MET A 93 17.31 20.14 -1.26
CA MET A 93 17.52 19.27 -0.10
C MET A 93 17.55 17.77 -0.43
N LEU A 94 17.91 17.00 0.60
CA LEU A 94 17.90 15.54 0.67
C LEU A 94 16.53 14.98 0.25
N GLY A 95 16.55 13.91 -0.54
CA GLY A 95 15.35 13.13 -0.81
C GLY A 95 14.87 12.38 0.43
N THR A 96 13.57 12.25 0.58
CA THR A 96 12.93 11.42 1.60
C THR A 96 12.05 10.40 0.90
N GLY A 97 12.12 9.15 1.32
CA GLY A 97 11.22 8.12 0.85
C GLY A 97 10.98 7.08 1.91
N GLY A 98 10.01 6.23 1.65
CA GLY A 98 9.59 5.21 2.58
C GLY A 98 8.44 4.38 2.06
N ARG A 99 7.93 3.56 2.96
CA ARG A 99 6.75 2.74 2.77
C ARG A 99 5.77 3.08 3.87
N SER A 100 4.60 3.56 3.49
CA SER A 100 3.54 3.90 4.43
C SER A 100 2.38 2.93 4.31
N TYR A 101 1.77 2.66 5.45
CA TYR A 101 0.64 1.74 5.57
C TYR A 101 -0.63 2.51 5.90
N PHE A 102 -1.71 2.11 5.27
CA PHE A 102 -3.02 2.72 5.41
C PHE A 102 -4.02 1.64 5.74
N PHE A 103 -4.88 1.93 6.72
CA PHE A 103 -6.09 1.17 6.91
C PHE A 103 -7.17 1.75 5.99
N TRP A 104 -7.70 0.93 5.10
CA TRP A 104 -8.75 1.27 4.17
C TRP A 104 -10.01 0.47 4.47
N PHE A 105 -11.11 1.17 4.74
CA PHE A 105 -12.42 0.55 4.96
C PHE A 105 -13.49 1.34 4.21
N PHE A 106 -13.83 0.86 3.01
CA PHE A 106 -14.92 1.42 2.19
C PHE A 106 -14.85 2.94 1.99
N GLY A 107 -13.68 3.46 1.65
CA GLY A 107 -13.47 4.90 1.38
C GLY A 107 -13.00 5.71 2.59
N ILE A 108 -13.01 5.14 3.79
CA ILE A 108 -12.29 5.71 4.93
C ILE A 108 -10.84 5.25 4.85
N GLU A 109 -9.92 6.21 4.88
CA GLU A 109 -8.47 5.97 4.95
C GLU A 109 -7.89 6.51 6.25
N LEU A 110 -7.11 5.68 6.94
CA LEU A 110 -6.38 6.06 8.14
C LEU A 110 -4.90 5.73 7.95
N HIS A 111 -4.06 6.75 8.06
CA HIS A 111 -2.60 6.57 8.04
C HIS A 111 -2.15 5.84 9.31
N LEU A 112 -1.31 4.82 9.17
CA LEU A 112 -0.77 4.03 10.28
C LEU A 112 0.70 4.42 10.54
N PRO A 113 0.96 5.47 11.36
CA PRO A 113 2.32 6.01 11.55
C PRO A 113 3.29 5.07 12.26
N ILE A 114 2.79 3.97 12.84
CA ILE A 114 3.59 3.00 13.58
C ILE A 114 4.41 2.07 12.66
N MET A 115 4.12 2.04 11.37
CA MET A 115 4.72 1.08 10.42
C MET A 115 5.63 1.74 9.37
N ASP A 116 5.95 3.03 9.51
CA ASP A 116 6.92 3.68 8.63
C ASP A 116 8.31 3.03 8.87
N GLY A 117 8.69 2.13 7.97
CA GLY A 117 9.97 1.42 8.04
C GLY A 117 11.11 2.43 7.98
N ILE A 118 12.11 2.23 8.85
CA ILE A 118 13.33 3.03 8.97
C ILE A 118 13.85 3.41 7.57
N HIS A 119 13.95 4.72 7.35
CA HIS A 119 14.41 5.34 6.11
C HIS A 119 15.64 4.64 5.53
N TRP A 120 15.56 4.19 4.28
CA TRP A 120 16.74 3.80 3.51
C TRP A 120 17.53 5.08 3.18
N MET A 121 18.38 5.53 4.11
CA MET A 121 19.53 6.36 3.77
C MET A 121 20.66 5.41 3.37
N SER A 122 20.82 5.20 2.07
CA SER A 122 22.05 4.68 1.46
C SER A 122 22.37 5.46 0.21
#